data_AF-A0A919YSX9-F1
#
_entry.id   AF-A0A919YSX9-F1
#
_cell.length_a   1.000
_cell.length_b   1.000
_cell.length_c   1.000
_cell.angle_alpha   90.00
_cell.angle_beta   90.00
_cell.angle_gamma   90.00
#
_symmetry.space_group_name_H-M   'P 1'
#
loop_
_entity.id
_entity.type
_entity.pdbx_description
1 polymer ?
#
loop_
_entity_poly.entity_id
_entity_poly.type
_entity_poly.pdbx_seq_one_letter_code
_entity_poly.pdbx_strand_id
1 'polypeptide(L)'
;MKKWLFVLAALTAIILLGQLLQEQKLEITSKHGEVDHNKKIELVAIEADQVHRGKLLLINAQSQLSAEGIAEDIVEFARDQAAGAGFALENDTIMLSDEVLQALQKMLAAARQDGLEGFMLTSGYRSMEQQAMLYEQQGSDYALPAGYSEHNSGLAVDISSIAMKMEVAPEGAWLRDHAADYGFILRYPPNKQHITGIQYEPWHFRYVGLPHSLIMQEHGWVLEEYLQYLAENPNLSVGTKDGHFTIDYYSYSSDLLIKLPSDASYTISGDNVGGVIVTSWVEGEL
;
A
#
# COMPACT_ATOMS: atom_id res chain seq x y z
N MET A 1 -25.78 -47.49 -14.97
CA MET A 1 -26.11 -46.11 -15.40
C MET A 1 -25.80 -45.02 -14.36
N LYS A 2 -25.54 -45.32 -13.08
CA LYS A 2 -25.37 -44.27 -12.03
C LYS A 2 -23.94 -43.73 -11.83
N LYS A 3 -22.89 -44.44 -12.28
CA LYS A 3 -21.48 -44.04 -12.05
C LYS A 3 -21.01 -42.86 -12.91
N TRP A 4 -21.60 -42.66 -14.09
CA TRP A 4 -21.21 -41.59 -15.02
C TRP A 4 -21.75 -40.21 -14.61
N LEU A 5 -22.90 -40.18 -13.93
CA LEU A 5 -23.49 -38.94 -13.39
C LEU A 5 -22.62 -38.31 -12.30
N PHE A 6 -21.97 -39.11 -11.45
CA PHE A 6 -21.04 -38.61 -10.43
C PHE A 6 -19.75 -38.03 -11.02
N VAL A 7 -19.22 -38.67 -12.08
CA VAL A 7 -18.02 -38.19 -12.77
C VAL A 7 -18.32 -36.88 -13.50
N LEU A 8 -19.50 -36.77 -14.14
CA LEU A 8 -19.91 -35.55 -14.82
C LEU A 8 -20.16 -34.41 -13.81
N ALA A 9 -20.81 -34.69 -12.68
CA ALA A 9 -21.05 -33.71 -11.62
C ALA A 9 -19.73 -33.21 -10.98
N ALA A 10 -18.76 -34.10 -10.77
CA ALA A 10 -17.43 -33.74 -10.26
C ALA A 10 -16.64 -32.90 -11.27
N LEU A 11 -16.69 -33.25 -12.56
CA LEU A 11 -16.06 -32.46 -13.62
C LEU A 11 -16.70 -31.07 -13.78
N THR A 12 -18.03 -30.97 -13.72
CA THR A 12 -18.70 -29.67 -13.74
C THR A 12 -18.39 -28.85 -12.50
N ALA A 13 -18.27 -29.48 -11.32
CA ALA A 13 -17.88 -28.79 -10.10
C ALA A 13 -16.43 -28.30 -10.16
N ILE A 14 -15.51 -29.07 -10.74
CA ILE A 14 -14.11 -28.65 -10.96
C ILE A 14 -14.02 -27.52 -11.99
N ILE A 15 -14.83 -27.56 -13.05
CA ILE A 15 -14.87 -26.47 -14.05
C ILE A 15 -15.51 -25.22 -13.46
N LEU A 16 -16.60 -25.35 -12.69
CA LEU A 16 -17.21 -24.23 -11.96
C LEU A 16 -16.25 -23.67 -10.92
N LEU A 17 -15.53 -24.51 -10.19
CA LEU A 17 -14.51 -24.08 -9.22
C LEU A 17 -13.33 -23.41 -9.93
N GLY A 18 -12.90 -23.92 -11.08
CA GLY A 18 -11.86 -23.31 -11.91
C GLY A 18 -12.28 -22.00 -12.56
N GLN A 19 -13.56 -21.81 -12.87
CA GLN A 19 -14.13 -20.54 -13.32
C GLN A 19 -14.34 -19.57 -12.15
N LEU A 20 -14.62 -20.07 -10.94
CA LEU A 20 -14.70 -19.27 -9.71
C LEU A 20 -13.31 -18.82 -9.22
N LEU A 21 -12.28 -19.63 -9.50
CA LEU A 21 -10.87 -19.40 -9.17
C LEU A 21 -10.10 -18.71 -10.31
N GLN A 22 -10.79 -18.17 -11.32
CA GLN A 22 -10.12 -17.33 -12.29
C GLN A 22 -9.77 -16.01 -11.60
N GLU A 23 -8.59 -15.97 -10.97
CA GLU A 23 -7.98 -14.76 -10.45
C GLU A 23 -8.05 -13.70 -11.57
N GLN A 24 -8.74 -12.62 -11.27
CA GLN A 24 -8.92 -11.52 -12.21
C GLN A 24 -7.57 -10.80 -12.31
N LYS A 25 -6.73 -11.27 -13.24
CA LYS A 25 -5.42 -10.68 -13.49
C LYS A 25 -5.57 -9.19 -13.80
N LEU A 26 -4.77 -8.34 -13.15
CA LEU A 26 -4.79 -6.89 -13.41
C LEU A 26 -4.49 -6.60 -14.89
N GLU A 27 -5.34 -5.80 -15.51
CA GLU A 27 -5.11 -5.32 -16.88
C GLU A 27 -4.23 -4.06 -16.82
N ILE A 28 -2.92 -4.24 -16.92
CA ILE A 28 -1.94 -3.15 -16.93
C ILE A 28 -1.46 -2.92 -18.37
N THR A 29 -1.67 -1.71 -18.89
CA THR A 29 -1.19 -1.32 -20.22
C THR A 29 -0.44 0.00 -20.16
N SER A 30 0.68 0.09 -20.89
CA SER A 30 1.34 1.38 -21.12
C SER A 30 0.57 2.14 -22.20
N LYS A 31 0.15 3.36 -21.88
CA LYS A 31 -0.50 4.26 -22.86
C LYS A 31 0.54 5.19 -23.46
N HIS A 32 0.66 5.18 -24.78
CA HIS A 32 1.31 6.27 -25.51
C HIS A 32 0.25 7.31 -25.85
N GLY A 33 0.19 8.38 -25.06
CA GLY A 33 -0.57 9.63 -25.25
C GLY A 33 -1.67 9.66 -26.33
N GLU A 34 -2.85 9.14 -26.02
CA GLU A 34 -4.10 9.57 -26.67
C GLU A 34 -4.85 10.48 -25.69
N VAL A 35 -4.83 11.78 -25.96
CA VAL A 35 -5.61 12.77 -25.22
C VAL A 35 -6.96 12.88 -25.91
N ASP A 36 -8.04 12.50 -25.21
CA ASP A 36 -9.40 12.77 -25.68
C ASP A 36 -9.64 14.28 -25.71
N HIS A 37 -9.66 14.85 -26.92
CA HIS A 37 -9.79 16.28 -27.17
C HIS A 37 -11.15 16.88 -26.75
N ASN A 38 -12.13 16.06 -26.35
CA ASN A 38 -13.45 16.54 -25.94
C ASN A 38 -13.61 16.75 -24.43
N LYS A 39 -12.66 16.35 -23.58
CA LYS A 39 -12.74 16.59 -22.13
C LYS A 39 -12.17 17.96 -21.75
N LYS A 40 -12.87 18.66 -20.85
CA LYS A 40 -12.37 19.89 -20.23
C LYS A 40 -11.16 19.56 -19.35
N ILE A 41 -10.11 20.35 -19.45
CA ILE A 41 -8.82 20.13 -18.78
C ILE A 41 -8.61 21.18 -17.69
N GLU A 42 -8.10 20.73 -16.55
CA GLU A 42 -7.54 21.55 -15.47
C GLU A 42 -6.01 21.47 -15.48
N LEU A 43 -5.36 22.58 -15.12
CA LEU A 43 -3.90 22.67 -14.96
C LEU A 43 -3.57 22.75 -13.49
N VAL A 44 -2.80 21.78 -13.00
CA VAL A 44 -2.32 21.73 -11.62
C VAL A 44 -0.83 22.06 -11.61
N ALA A 45 -0.47 23.15 -10.92
CA ALA A 45 0.93 23.49 -10.67
C ALA A 45 1.47 22.65 -9.51
N ILE A 46 2.70 22.19 -9.65
CA ILE A 46 3.36 21.35 -8.65
C ILE A 46 4.40 22.17 -7.91
N GLU A 47 4.18 22.34 -6.61
CA GLU A 47 5.11 23.02 -5.71
C GLU A 47 6.35 22.16 -5.43
N ALA A 48 7.46 22.80 -5.07
CA ALA A 48 8.75 22.12 -4.87
C ALA A 48 8.73 21.08 -3.76
N ASP A 49 7.93 21.29 -2.73
CA ASP A 49 7.79 20.39 -1.59
C ASP A 49 6.87 19.20 -1.86
N GLN A 50 6.11 19.19 -2.96
CA GLN A 50 5.22 18.09 -3.33
C GLN A 50 5.97 16.77 -3.56
N VAL A 51 7.26 16.82 -3.97
CA VAL A 51 8.15 15.66 -4.09
C VAL A 51 8.30 14.93 -2.75
N HIS A 52 8.08 15.61 -1.63
CA HIS A 52 8.20 15.06 -0.29
C HIS A 52 6.85 14.82 0.42
N ARG A 53 5.72 14.90 -0.29
CA ARG A 53 4.36 14.68 0.26
C ARG A 53 3.67 13.51 -0.42
N GLY A 54 2.86 12.76 0.32
CA GLY A 54 1.96 11.74 -0.23
C GLY A 54 2.30 10.31 0.18
N LYS A 55 1.69 9.34 -0.52
CA LYS A 55 1.61 7.93 -0.09
C LYS A 55 2.75 7.06 -0.61
N LEU A 56 3.42 7.50 -1.67
CA LEU A 56 4.47 6.76 -2.40
C LEU A 56 5.89 7.23 -2.06
N LEU A 57 6.06 7.92 -0.93
CA LEU A 57 7.36 8.37 -0.46
C LEU A 57 8.28 7.17 -0.21
N LEU A 58 9.43 7.14 -0.89
CA LEU A 58 10.50 6.21 -0.59
C LEU A 58 11.25 6.69 0.65
N ILE A 59 11.15 5.93 1.73
CA ILE A 59 11.88 6.18 2.98
C ILE A 59 12.70 4.95 3.25
N ASN A 60 14.02 5.09 3.22
CA ASN A 60 14.98 4.02 3.46
C ASN A 60 16.34 4.65 3.81
N ALA A 61 17.40 3.85 3.94
CA ALA A 61 18.73 4.30 4.30
C ALA A 61 19.35 5.37 3.36
N GLN A 62 18.82 5.57 2.16
CA GLN A 62 19.28 6.57 1.18
C GLN A 62 18.36 7.78 1.07
N SER A 63 17.08 7.64 1.43
CA SER A 63 16.07 8.68 1.31
C SER A 63 15.44 8.98 2.67
N GLN A 64 15.87 10.09 3.26
CA GLN A 64 15.31 10.60 4.52
C GLN A 64 13.94 11.25 4.28
N LEU A 65 13.02 11.01 5.20
CA LEU A 65 11.73 11.70 5.28
C LEU A 65 11.92 13.17 5.66
N SER A 66 11.32 14.08 4.90
CA SER A 66 11.21 15.50 5.28
C SER A 66 10.00 15.74 6.19
N ALA A 67 9.91 16.92 6.80
CA ALA A 67 8.78 17.25 7.68
C ALA A 67 7.44 17.23 6.95
N GLU A 68 7.45 17.61 5.67
CA GLU A 68 6.27 17.64 4.80
C GLU A 68 5.73 16.24 4.48
N GLY A 69 6.55 15.20 4.62
CA GLY A 69 6.14 13.82 4.36
C GLY A 69 5.48 13.12 5.55
N ILE A 70 5.38 13.79 6.70
CA ILE A 70 4.62 13.30 7.85
C ILE A 70 3.13 13.51 7.56
N ALA A 71 2.32 12.46 7.65
CA ALA A 71 0.88 12.57 7.46
C ALA A 71 0.26 13.62 8.40
N GLU A 72 -0.60 14.47 7.85
CA GLU A 72 -1.23 15.56 8.61
C GLU A 72 -2.41 15.09 9.48
N ASP A 73 -2.96 13.91 9.19
CA ASP A 73 -4.16 13.34 9.77
C ASP A 73 -3.86 12.21 10.77
N ILE A 74 -2.73 12.30 11.48
CA ILE A 74 -2.35 11.31 12.49
C ILE A 74 -3.32 11.38 13.68
N VAL A 75 -3.99 10.27 13.96
CA VAL A 75 -4.95 10.11 15.05
C VAL A 75 -4.52 8.99 16.00
N GLU A 76 -4.81 9.16 17.29
CA GLU A 76 -4.66 8.11 18.29
C GLU A 76 -5.75 7.06 18.12
N PHE A 77 -5.38 5.80 18.16
CA PHE A 77 -6.32 4.72 17.97
C PHE A 77 -6.87 4.22 19.31
N ALA A 78 -8.14 4.54 19.57
CA ALA A 78 -8.79 4.21 20.82
C ALA A 78 -9.13 2.70 20.91
N ARG A 79 -9.01 2.11 22.11
CA ARG A 79 -9.22 0.67 22.34
C ARG A 79 -10.62 0.18 22.00
N ASP A 80 -11.63 1.02 22.16
CA ASP A 80 -13.02 0.73 21.80
C ASP A 80 -13.20 0.61 20.28
N GLN A 81 -12.51 1.47 19.50
CA GLN A 81 -12.45 1.36 18.05
C GLN A 81 -11.72 0.09 17.61
N ALA A 82 -10.61 -0.26 18.28
CA ALA A 82 -9.88 -1.51 18.03
C ALA A 82 -10.74 -2.76 18.25
N ALA A 83 -11.42 -2.82 19.39
CA ALA A 83 -12.32 -3.92 19.73
C ALA A 83 -13.49 -4.02 18.73
N GLY A 84 -14.05 -2.89 18.31
CA GLY A 84 -15.10 -2.84 17.29
C GLY A 84 -14.62 -3.34 15.92
N ALA A 85 -13.38 -3.02 15.55
CA ALA A 85 -12.76 -3.48 14.30
C ALA A 85 -12.22 -4.93 14.37
N GLY A 86 -12.10 -5.50 15.58
CA GLY A 86 -11.77 -6.90 15.80
C GLY A 86 -10.28 -7.22 15.76
N PHE A 87 -9.48 -6.32 16.32
CA PHE A 87 -8.06 -6.56 16.57
C PHE A 87 -7.64 -5.95 17.91
N ALA A 88 -6.53 -6.43 18.46
CA ALA A 88 -5.95 -5.92 19.70
C ALA A 88 -4.92 -4.82 19.44
N LEU A 89 -4.68 -3.99 20.45
CA LEU A 89 -3.54 -3.08 20.50
C LEU A 89 -2.59 -3.54 21.58
N GLU A 90 -1.29 -3.51 21.28
CA GLU A 90 -0.26 -3.78 22.29
C GLU A 90 -0.28 -2.74 23.43
N ASN A 91 -0.56 -1.48 23.08
CA ASN A 91 -0.71 -0.38 24.03
C ASN A 91 -1.77 0.63 23.54
N ASP A 92 -2.13 1.59 24.39
CA ASP A 92 -3.13 2.63 24.12
C ASP A 92 -2.55 3.89 23.45
N THR A 93 -1.32 3.85 22.96
CA THR A 93 -0.63 5.00 22.37
C THR A 93 -0.33 4.83 20.88
N ILE A 94 -0.88 3.80 20.25
CA ILE A 94 -0.70 3.56 18.81
C ILE A 94 -1.45 4.65 18.03
N MET A 95 -0.72 5.36 17.19
CA MET A 95 -1.26 6.40 16.31
C MET A 95 -1.06 5.99 14.85
N LEU A 96 -1.94 6.41 13.95
CA LEU A 96 -1.84 6.20 12.50
C LEU A 96 -2.50 7.36 11.75
N SER A 97 -2.16 7.57 10.49
CA SER A 97 -2.98 8.40 9.60
C SER A 97 -4.42 7.87 9.57
N ASP A 98 -5.42 8.76 9.63
CA ASP A 98 -6.84 8.39 9.59
C ASP A 98 -7.19 7.61 8.31
N GLU A 99 -6.63 8.00 7.16
CA GLU A 99 -6.80 7.23 5.92
C GLU A 99 -6.27 5.81 6.04
N VAL A 100 -5.05 5.66 6.56
CA VAL A 100 -4.40 4.35 6.76
C VAL A 100 -5.20 3.51 7.73
N LEU A 101 -5.73 4.13 8.79
CA LEU A 101 -6.58 3.47 9.76
C LEU A 101 -7.87 2.93 9.14
N GLN A 102 -8.55 3.73 8.32
CA GLN A 102 -9.76 3.29 7.62
C GLN A 102 -9.48 2.12 6.66
N ALA A 103 -8.36 2.16 5.94
CA ALA A 103 -7.94 1.07 5.07
C ALA A 103 -7.63 -0.20 5.89
N LEU A 104 -6.92 -0.06 7.01
CA LEU A 104 -6.60 -1.15 7.92
C LEU A 104 -7.86 -1.79 8.53
N GLN A 105 -8.84 -0.99 8.93
CA GLN A 105 -10.12 -1.49 9.43
C GLN A 105 -10.86 -2.32 8.39
N LYS A 106 -10.88 -1.89 7.12
CA LYS A 106 -11.48 -2.66 6.01
C LYS A 106 -10.74 -3.97 5.79
N MET A 107 -9.40 -3.93 5.78
CA MET A 107 -8.56 -5.12 5.61
C MET A 107 -8.81 -6.15 6.71
N LEU A 108 -8.75 -5.74 7.98
CA LEU A 108 -8.94 -6.65 9.11
C LEU A 108 -10.39 -7.13 9.22
N ALA A 109 -11.38 -6.30 8.86
CA ALA A 109 -12.77 -6.75 8.78
C ALA A 109 -12.97 -7.86 7.73
N ALA A 110 -12.26 -7.82 6.60
CA ALA A 110 -12.28 -8.89 5.62
C ALA A 110 -11.60 -10.17 6.12
N ALA A 111 -10.43 -10.05 6.77
CA ALA A 111 -9.76 -11.20 7.38
C ALA A 111 -10.65 -11.94 8.41
N ARG A 112 -11.47 -11.18 9.15
CA ARG A 112 -12.46 -11.74 10.09
C ARG A 112 -13.58 -12.48 9.38
N GLN A 113 -14.01 -12.05 8.21
CA GLN A 113 -14.99 -12.79 7.40
C GLN A 113 -14.43 -14.15 6.95
N ASP A 114 -13.11 -14.25 6.82
CA ASP A 114 -12.38 -15.50 6.55
C ASP A 114 -12.03 -16.29 7.83
N GLY A 115 -12.52 -15.85 9.00
CA GLY A 115 -12.37 -16.54 10.28
C GLY A 115 -11.07 -16.25 11.03
N LEU A 116 -10.33 -15.20 10.65
CA LEU A 116 -9.10 -14.77 11.32
C LEU A 116 -9.37 -13.55 12.22
N GLU A 117 -9.20 -13.72 13.53
CA GLU A 117 -9.44 -12.66 14.52
C GLU A 117 -8.22 -12.37 15.41
N GLY A 118 -7.11 -13.10 15.23
CA GLY A 118 -5.95 -13.07 16.10
C GLY A 118 -4.97 -11.93 15.85
N PHE A 119 -5.40 -10.81 15.25
CA PHE A 119 -4.52 -9.69 14.90
C PHE A 119 -4.25 -8.76 16.09
N MET A 120 -3.01 -8.30 16.22
CA MET A 120 -2.61 -7.26 17.17
C MET A 120 -1.70 -6.24 16.49
N LEU A 121 -2.04 -4.96 16.59
CA LEU A 121 -1.14 -3.87 16.19
C LEU A 121 -0.13 -3.62 17.30
N THR A 122 1.15 -3.59 16.95
CA THR A 122 2.26 -3.35 17.87
C THR A 122 2.89 -1.97 17.68
N SER A 123 2.85 -1.44 16.46
CA SER A 123 3.37 -0.10 16.17
C SER A 123 2.63 0.57 15.01
N GLY A 124 2.59 1.90 15.05
CA GLY A 124 2.07 2.76 13.99
C GLY A 124 3.00 3.94 13.78
N TYR A 125 2.47 5.16 13.71
CA TYR A 125 3.27 6.37 13.71
C TYR A 125 4.22 6.44 14.92
N ARG A 126 5.49 6.75 14.63
CA ARG A 126 6.51 7.07 15.63
C ARG A 126 7.07 8.44 15.31
N SER A 127 7.04 9.35 16.27
CA SER A 127 7.66 10.67 16.11
C SER A 127 9.17 10.54 15.90
N MET A 128 9.79 11.60 15.36
CA MET A 128 11.25 11.66 15.21
C MET A 128 11.98 11.45 16.54
N GLU A 129 11.42 11.96 17.64
CA GLU A 129 11.96 11.81 18.99
C GLU A 129 11.86 10.36 19.47
N GLN A 130 10.69 9.71 19.31
CA GLN A 130 10.51 8.31 19.66
C GLN A 130 11.45 7.40 18.86
N GLN A 131 11.63 7.67 17.56
CA GLN A 131 12.56 6.92 16.72
C GLN A 131 14.01 7.10 17.15
N ALA A 132 14.41 8.34 17.50
CA ALA A 132 15.75 8.61 17.99
C ALA A 132 16.04 7.86 19.32
N MET A 133 15.09 7.86 20.26
CA MET A 133 15.21 7.09 21.50
C MET A 133 15.32 5.58 21.25
N LEU A 134 14.51 5.04 20.33
CA LEU A 134 14.60 3.62 19.97
C LEU A 134 15.96 3.28 19.36
N TYR A 135 16.46 4.13 18.46
CA TYR A 135 17.77 3.97 17.83
C TYR A 135 18.89 3.97 18.86
N GLU A 136 18.86 4.90 19.83
CA GLU A 136 19.84 4.96 20.92
C GLU A 136 19.80 3.71 21.81
N GLN A 137 18.60 3.18 22.09
CA GLN A 137 18.41 2.03 22.98
C GLN A 137 18.76 0.68 22.34
N GLN A 138 18.38 0.48 21.07
CA GLN A 138 18.47 -0.82 20.40
C GLN A 138 19.67 -0.90 19.44
N GLY A 139 20.23 0.24 19.03
CA GLY A 139 21.34 0.31 18.08
C GLY A 139 20.92 0.13 16.62
N SER A 140 21.91 0.32 15.73
CA SER A 140 21.75 0.29 14.28
C SER A 140 21.39 -1.07 13.68
N ASP A 141 21.61 -2.15 14.44
CA ASP A 141 21.27 -3.50 14.00
C ASP A 141 19.75 -3.76 14.05
N TYR A 142 19.02 -2.94 14.80
CA TYR A 142 17.59 -3.10 15.03
C TYR A 142 16.75 -1.91 14.53
N ALA A 143 17.23 -0.68 14.73
CA ALA A 143 16.47 0.52 14.40
C ALA A 143 17.22 1.38 13.38
N LEU A 144 16.46 2.09 12.55
CA LEU A 144 16.97 3.14 11.68
C LEU A 144 17.00 4.50 12.40
N PRO A 145 17.92 5.42 12.04
CA PRO A 145 17.91 6.79 12.56
C PRO A 145 16.57 7.50 12.29
N ALA A 146 16.26 8.51 13.10
CA ALA A 146 15.05 9.32 12.90
C ALA A 146 15.00 9.93 11.49
N GLY A 147 13.85 9.83 10.84
CA GLY A 147 13.63 10.24 9.45
C GLY A 147 13.93 9.14 8.42
N TYR A 148 14.58 8.04 8.80
CA TYR A 148 14.86 6.92 7.89
C TYR A 148 13.91 5.72 8.13
N SER A 149 13.02 5.81 9.12
CA SER A 149 12.00 4.82 9.42
C SER A 149 10.66 5.21 8.77
N GLU A 150 10.00 4.28 8.09
CA GLU A 150 8.68 4.54 7.50
C GLU A 150 7.62 4.88 8.55
N HIS A 151 7.77 4.44 9.80
CA HIS A 151 6.88 4.82 10.89
C HIS A 151 6.88 6.32 11.16
N ASN A 152 7.94 7.05 10.78
CA ASN A 152 7.96 8.51 10.89
C ASN A 152 6.97 9.19 9.95
N SER A 153 6.47 8.52 8.91
CA SER A 153 5.48 9.09 7.98
C SER A 153 4.03 8.92 8.45
N GLY A 154 3.76 7.96 9.34
CA GLY A 154 2.39 7.55 9.69
C GLY A 154 1.72 6.63 8.66
N LEU A 155 2.46 6.18 7.63
CA LEU A 155 1.98 5.26 6.58
C LEU A 155 2.35 3.79 6.81
N ALA A 156 3.14 3.49 7.84
CA ALA A 156 3.55 2.13 8.19
C ALA A 156 2.87 1.65 9.48
N VAL A 157 2.56 0.36 9.52
CA VAL A 157 1.95 -0.33 10.66
C VAL A 157 2.61 -1.69 10.87
N ASP A 158 2.91 -2.00 12.12
CA ASP A 158 3.34 -3.34 12.53
C ASP A 158 2.14 -4.13 13.02
N ILE A 159 1.90 -5.28 12.38
CA ILE A 159 0.79 -6.19 12.67
C ILE A 159 1.37 -7.56 13.07
N SER A 160 0.91 -8.08 14.20
CA SER A 160 1.31 -9.36 14.76
C SER A 160 0.11 -10.30 14.91
N SER A 161 0.40 -11.59 15.12
CA SER A 161 -0.59 -12.58 15.56
C SER A 161 -0.44 -12.80 17.06
N ILE A 162 -1.57 -12.82 17.76
CA ILE A 162 -1.64 -13.08 19.21
C ILE A 162 -1.19 -14.51 19.53
N ALA A 163 -1.40 -15.44 18.60
CA ALA A 163 -1.20 -16.87 18.84
C ALA A 163 0.24 -17.32 18.57
N MET A 164 0.88 -16.78 17.52
CA MET A 164 2.19 -17.26 17.06
C MET A 164 2.91 -16.21 16.22
N LYS A 165 4.16 -16.50 15.84
CA LYS A 165 4.94 -15.58 15.00
C LYS A 165 4.34 -15.45 13.59
N MET A 166 4.41 -14.24 13.04
CA MET A 166 3.78 -13.89 11.75
C MET A 166 4.27 -14.73 10.57
N GLU A 167 5.49 -15.26 10.59
CA GLU A 167 6.02 -16.10 9.51
C GLU A 167 5.21 -17.39 9.32
N VAL A 168 4.64 -17.91 10.41
CA VAL A 168 3.90 -19.19 10.43
C VAL A 168 2.42 -19.03 10.78
N ALA A 169 2.01 -17.84 11.23
CA ALA A 169 0.63 -17.54 11.58
C ALA A 169 -0.29 -17.53 10.35
N PRO A 170 -1.53 -18.02 10.46
CA PRO A 170 -2.51 -17.87 9.39
C PRO A 170 -2.83 -16.39 9.12
N GLU A 171 -2.79 -15.52 10.14
CA GLU A 171 -2.89 -14.07 9.98
C GLU A 171 -1.82 -13.51 9.04
N GLY A 172 -0.56 -13.94 9.21
CA GLY A 172 0.53 -13.51 8.36
C GLY A 172 0.46 -14.07 6.95
N ALA A 173 -0.08 -15.28 6.75
CA ALA A 173 -0.36 -15.81 5.42
C ALA A 173 -1.44 -15.00 4.72
N TRP A 174 -2.55 -14.73 5.40
CA TRP A 174 -3.65 -13.96 4.85
C TRP A 174 -3.23 -12.55 4.44
N LEU A 175 -2.48 -11.84 5.28
CA LEU A 175 -2.02 -10.50 4.92
C LEU A 175 -1.09 -10.49 3.70
N ARG A 176 -0.25 -11.52 3.51
CA ARG A 176 0.59 -11.60 2.30
C ARG A 176 -0.21 -11.74 1.01
N ASP A 177 -1.37 -12.37 1.09
CA ASP A 177 -2.19 -12.67 -0.08
C ASP A 177 -3.22 -11.56 -0.33
N HIS A 178 -3.66 -10.84 0.70
CA HIS A 178 -4.81 -9.93 0.63
C HIS A 178 -4.52 -8.47 0.99
N ALA A 179 -3.38 -8.13 1.62
CA ALA A 179 -3.13 -6.75 2.05
C ALA A 179 -3.14 -5.74 0.89
N ALA A 180 -2.73 -6.18 -0.31
CA ALA A 180 -2.71 -5.37 -1.51
C ALA A 180 -4.10 -4.94 -2.00
N ASP A 181 -5.15 -5.71 -1.70
CA ASP A 181 -6.54 -5.33 -1.99
C ASP A 181 -6.97 -4.07 -1.22
N TYR A 182 -6.24 -3.71 -0.16
CA TYR A 182 -6.57 -2.61 0.74
C TYR A 182 -5.52 -1.49 0.74
N GLY A 183 -4.63 -1.45 -0.25
CA GLY A 183 -3.63 -0.39 -0.35
C GLY A 183 -2.31 -0.68 0.38
N PHE A 184 -2.16 -1.85 1.01
CA PHE A 184 -0.97 -2.20 1.80
C PHE A 184 -0.04 -3.15 1.05
N ILE A 185 1.25 -3.07 1.34
CA ILE A 185 2.26 -4.02 0.89
C ILE A 185 3.01 -4.59 2.09
N LEU A 186 3.46 -5.84 1.97
CA LEU A 186 4.52 -6.36 2.83
C LEU A 186 5.82 -5.66 2.46
N ARG A 187 6.30 -4.73 3.29
CA ARG A 187 7.36 -3.81 2.90
C ARG A 187 8.72 -4.49 2.71
N TYR A 188 9.01 -5.47 3.55
CA TYR A 188 10.30 -6.16 3.61
C TYR A 188 10.13 -7.68 3.47
N PRO A 189 9.96 -8.21 2.24
CA PRO A 189 9.80 -9.65 1.99
C PRO A 189 11.15 -10.41 2.01
N PRO A 190 11.16 -11.75 2.19
CA PRO A 190 12.36 -12.51 2.55
C PRO A 190 13.47 -12.56 1.48
N ASN A 191 13.17 -12.24 0.22
CA ASN A 191 14.12 -12.32 -0.90
C ASN A 191 14.51 -10.94 -1.46
N LYS A 192 14.19 -9.84 -0.76
CA LYS A 192 14.41 -8.48 -1.26
C LYS A 192 15.32 -7.63 -0.37
N GLN A 193 15.96 -8.21 0.65
CA GLN A 193 16.91 -7.50 1.51
C GLN A 193 18.05 -6.83 0.72
N HIS A 194 18.53 -7.45 -0.36
CA HIS A 194 19.57 -6.87 -1.21
C HIS A 194 19.13 -5.60 -1.96
N ILE A 195 17.83 -5.29 -1.98
CA ILE A 195 17.23 -4.10 -2.57
C ILE A 195 16.80 -3.13 -1.46
N THR A 196 16.02 -3.59 -0.48
CA THR A 196 15.47 -2.74 0.59
C THR A 196 16.50 -2.36 1.65
N GLY A 197 17.59 -3.13 1.77
CA GLY A 197 18.57 -3.01 2.85
C GLY A 197 18.10 -3.56 4.20
N ILE A 198 16.85 -4.01 4.31
CA ILE A 198 16.22 -4.49 5.55
C ILE A 198 15.90 -5.98 5.41
N GLN A 199 16.16 -6.74 6.47
CA GLN A 199 15.87 -8.17 6.53
C GLN A 199 14.36 -8.46 6.44
N TYR A 200 13.99 -9.73 6.36
CA TYR A 200 12.58 -10.11 6.34
C TYR A 200 11.84 -9.62 7.59
N GLU A 201 10.77 -8.86 7.40
CA GLU A 201 9.89 -8.40 8.48
C GLU A 201 8.43 -8.75 8.13
N PRO A 202 7.93 -9.94 8.52
CA PRO A 202 6.57 -10.39 8.21
C PRO A 202 5.46 -9.55 8.86
N TRP A 203 5.82 -8.65 9.78
CA TRP A 203 4.90 -7.80 10.54
C TRP A 203 4.78 -6.39 9.97
N HIS A 204 5.75 -5.90 9.19
CA HIS A 204 5.81 -4.50 8.75
C HIS A 204 5.06 -4.32 7.43
N PHE A 205 3.92 -3.63 7.50
CA PHE A 205 3.10 -3.29 6.34
C PHE A 205 3.12 -1.79 6.06
N ARG A 206 3.26 -1.44 4.79
CA ARG A 206 3.32 -0.06 4.30
C ARG A 206 2.08 0.24 3.46
N TYR A 207 1.36 1.31 3.77
CA TYR A 207 0.30 1.82 2.92
C TYR A 207 0.89 2.63 1.76
N VAL A 208 0.51 2.24 0.54
CA VAL A 208 0.86 2.91 -0.72
C VAL A 208 -0.38 3.29 -1.54
N GLY A 209 -1.56 2.87 -1.09
CA GLY A 209 -2.84 3.10 -1.76
C GLY A 209 -3.11 2.18 -2.95
N LEU A 210 -4.32 2.29 -3.48
CA LEU A 210 -4.73 1.64 -4.72
C LEU A 210 -4.51 2.59 -5.91
N PRO A 211 -4.21 2.06 -7.10
CA PRO A 211 -3.99 0.64 -7.42
C PRO A 211 -2.52 0.21 -7.23
N HIS A 212 -1.67 1.05 -6.62
CA HIS A 212 -0.23 0.84 -6.52
C HIS A 212 0.14 -0.49 -5.86
N SER A 213 -0.45 -0.77 -4.70
CA SER A 213 -0.26 -2.02 -3.95
C SER A 213 -0.62 -3.26 -4.78
N LEU A 214 -1.70 -3.22 -5.57
CA LEU A 214 -2.10 -4.31 -6.46
C LEU A 214 -1.05 -4.58 -7.54
N ILE A 215 -0.51 -3.53 -8.17
CA ILE A 215 0.57 -3.66 -9.17
C ILE A 215 1.82 -4.26 -8.52
N MET A 216 2.17 -3.78 -7.33
CA MET A 216 3.32 -4.30 -6.59
C MET A 216 3.17 -5.78 -6.24
N GLN A 217 1.97 -6.20 -5.81
CA GLN A 217 1.65 -7.59 -5.51
C GLN A 217 1.76 -8.48 -6.76
N GLU A 218 1.13 -8.10 -7.86
CA GLU A 218 1.15 -8.85 -9.14
C GLU A 218 2.56 -9.11 -9.64
N HIS A 219 3.45 -8.12 -9.49
CA HIS A 219 4.84 -8.21 -9.95
C HIS A 219 5.83 -8.71 -8.89
N GLY A 220 5.40 -8.85 -7.63
CA GLY A 220 6.29 -9.18 -6.51
C GLY A 220 7.37 -8.11 -6.28
N TRP A 221 7.01 -6.83 -6.46
CA TRP A 221 7.92 -5.70 -6.31
C TRP A 221 7.90 -5.10 -4.91
N VAL A 222 9.07 -4.65 -4.46
CA VAL A 222 9.19 -3.70 -3.34
C VAL A 222 9.03 -2.26 -3.85
N LEU A 223 8.84 -1.30 -2.94
CA LEU A 223 8.58 0.10 -3.29
C LEU A 223 9.71 0.68 -4.16
N GLU A 224 10.96 0.32 -3.87
CA GLU A 224 12.13 0.71 -4.68
C GLU A 224 11.98 0.32 -6.16
N GLU A 225 11.65 -0.94 -6.42
CA GLU A 225 11.49 -1.46 -7.80
C GLU A 225 10.27 -0.83 -8.47
N TYR A 226 9.19 -0.63 -7.72
CA TYR A 226 7.96 -0.03 -8.25
C TYR A 226 8.17 1.42 -8.71
N LEU A 227 8.82 2.23 -7.88
CA LEU A 227 9.10 3.63 -8.22
C LEU A 227 10.06 3.74 -9.40
N GLN A 228 11.08 2.87 -9.47
CA GLN A 228 11.94 2.78 -10.64
C GLN A 228 11.14 2.44 -11.90
N TYR A 229 10.25 1.45 -11.82
CA TYR A 229 9.40 1.05 -12.94
C TYR A 229 8.50 2.19 -13.42
N LEU A 230 7.89 2.96 -12.50
CA LEU A 230 7.08 4.14 -12.85
C LEU A 230 7.91 5.22 -13.56
N ALA A 231 9.14 5.48 -13.10
CA ALA A 231 10.01 6.45 -13.75
C ALA A 231 10.40 6.02 -15.18
N GLU A 232 10.58 4.71 -15.42
CA GLU A 232 10.88 4.15 -16.74
C GLU A 232 9.65 4.01 -17.64
N ASN A 233 8.45 3.88 -17.04
CA ASN A 233 7.17 3.66 -17.72
C ASN A 233 6.15 4.70 -17.23
N PRO A 234 6.30 5.97 -17.65
CA PRO A 234 5.66 7.08 -16.97
C PRO A 234 4.15 7.17 -17.15
N ASN A 235 3.53 6.38 -18.03
CA ASN A 235 2.08 6.41 -18.23
C ASN A 235 1.52 4.98 -18.23
N LEU A 236 0.71 4.68 -17.22
CA LEU A 236 0.06 3.38 -17.04
C LEU A 236 -1.47 3.54 -17.00
N SER A 237 -2.15 2.56 -17.56
CA SER A 237 -3.59 2.35 -17.45
C SER A 237 -3.81 1.03 -16.72
N VAL A 238 -4.61 1.03 -15.66
CA VAL A 238 -4.77 -0.12 -14.77
C VAL A 238 -6.26 -0.38 -14.54
N GLY A 239 -6.76 -1.50 -15.03
CA GLY A 239 -8.08 -2.01 -14.70
C GLY A 239 -8.02 -2.91 -13.46
N THR A 240 -8.84 -2.61 -12.45
CA THR A 240 -9.04 -3.43 -11.25
C THR A 240 -10.50 -3.87 -11.15
N LYS A 241 -10.81 -4.74 -10.19
CA LYS A 241 -12.20 -5.13 -9.86
C LYS A 241 -13.04 -3.94 -9.38
N ASP A 242 -12.38 -2.92 -8.83
CA ASP A 242 -12.96 -1.72 -8.24
C ASP A 242 -12.80 -0.53 -9.19
N GLY A 243 -12.59 -0.73 -10.49
CA GLY A 243 -12.58 0.37 -11.46
C GLY A 243 -11.27 0.56 -12.22
N HIS A 244 -11.18 1.67 -12.96
CA HIS A 244 -10.07 1.94 -13.85
C HIS A 244 -9.28 3.18 -13.42
N PHE A 245 -7.96 3.03 -13.36
CA PHE A 245 -7.02 4.06 -12.95
C PHE A 245 -6.05 4.41 -14.07
N THR A 246 -5.58 5.65 -14.06
CA THR A 246 -4.40 6.10 -14.79
C THR A 246 -3.33 6.54 -13.81
N ILE A 247 -2.08 6.17 -14.07
CA ILE A 247 -0.92 6.53 -13.25
C ILE A 247 0.10 7.21 -14.17
N ASP A 248 0.43 8.45 -13.84
CA ASP A 248 1.38 9.26 -14.58
C ASP A 248 2.56 9.68 -13.68
N TYR A 249 3.79 9.39 -14.10
CA TYR A 249 5.02 9.83 -13.44
C TYR A 249 5.60 11.05 -14.16
N TYR A 250 5.99 12.05 -13.39
CA TYR A 250 6.66 13.26 -13.87
C TYR A 250 7.93 13.49 -13.06
N SER A 251 9.07 13.68 -13.74
CA SER A 251 10.24 14.29 -13.10
C SER A 251 9.90 15.73 -12.72
N TYR A 252 10.20 16.11 -11.48
CA TYR A 252 9.86 17.44 -10.99
C TYR A 252 10.71 18.53 -11.66
N SER A 253 10.05 19.64 -11.99
CA SER A 253 10.66 20.91 -12.34
C SER A 253 9.81 22.06 -11.81
N SER A 254 10.40 23.23 -11.57
CA SER A 254 9.69 24.40 -11.00
C SER A 254 8.59 24.98 -11.89
N ASP A 255 8.56 24.59 -13.16
CA ASP A 255 7.58 24.97 -14.17
C ASP A 255 6.63 23.82 -14.55
N LEU A 256 6.65 22.71 -13.78
CA LEU A 256 5.81 21.56 -14.03
C LEU A 256 4.33 21.90 -13.87
N LEU A 257 3.59 21.72 -14.96
CA LEU A 257 2.13 21.83 -15.01
C LEU A 257 1.54 20.50 -15.46
N ILE A 258 0.72 19.90 -14.60
CA ILE A 258 0.04 18.64 -14.87
C ILE A 258 -1.35 18.93 -15.45
N LYS A 259 -1.69 18.21 -16.53
CA LYS A 259 -2.99 18.33 -17.21
C LYS A 259 -3.90 17.20 -16.75
N LEU A 260 -4.99 17.53 -16.07
CA LEU A 260 -5.97 16.54 -15.60
C LEU A 260 -7.35 16.81 -16.21
N PRO A 261 -8.12 15.76 -16.55
CA PRO A 261 -9.53 15.93 -16.88
C PRO A 261 -10.28 16.55 -15.69
N SER A 262 -11.09 17.58 -15.93
CA SER A 262 -11.78 18.31 -14.86
C SER A 262 -12.87 17.50 -14.14
N ASP A 263 -13.22 16.33 -14.67
CA ASP A 263 -14.17 15.37 -14.12
C ASP A 263 -13.48 14.17 -13.44
N ALA A 264 -12.15 14.13 -13.43
CA ALA A 264 -11.40 13.06 -12.79
C ALA A 264 -11.12 13.41 -11.32
N SER A 265 -11.28 12.42 -10.45
CA SER A 265 -10.70 12.46 -9.10
C SER A 265 -9.26 11.96 -9.18
N TYR A 266 -8.39 12.51 -8.33
CA TYR A 266 -6.97 12.20 -8.38
C TYR A 266 -6.27 12.34 -7.03
N THR A 267 -5.11 11.69 -6.93
CA THR A 267 -4.12 11.93 -5.87
C THR A 267 -2.78 12.27 -6.49
N ILE A 268 -2.00 13.09 -5.80
CA ILE A 268 -0.61 13.40 -6.15
C ILE A 268 0.28 12.94 -5.00
N SER A 269 1.32 12.19 -5.33
CA SER A 269 2.35 11.80 -4.37
C SER A 269 3.72 12.06 -4.96
N GLY A 270 4.62 12.63 -4.18
CA GLY A 270 6.03 12.55 -4.46
C GLY A 270 6.57 11.13 -4.29
N ASP A 271 7.74 10.87 -4.87
CA ASP A 271 8.54 9.66 -4.65
C ASP A 271 9.61 9.83 -3.55
N ASN A 272 9.72 11.03 -2.97
CA ASN A 272 10.76 11.45 -2.01
C ASN A 272 12.19 11.50 -2.58
N VAL A 273 12.34 11.51 -3.91
CA VAL A 273 13.64 11.52 -4.60
C VAL A 273 13.73 12.68 -5.59
N GLY A 274 12.76 12.81 -6.49
CA GLY A 274 12.80 13.82 -7.55
C GLY A 274 11.64 13.81 -8.53
N GLY A 275 10.60 13.01 -8.27
CA GLY A 275 9.43 12.89 -9.13
C GLY A 275 8.12 12.97 -8.36
N VAL A 276 7.05 13.11 -9.13
CA VAL A 276 5.67 13.08 -8.67
C VAL A 276 4.87 12.07 -9.48
N ILE A 277 4.04 11.33 -8.79
CA ILE A 277 3.11 10.33 -9.31
C ILE A 277 1.71 10.91 -9.17
N VAL A 278 0.98 10.96 -10.27
CA VAL A 278 -0.43 11.33 -10.29
C VAL A 278 -1.25 10.11 -10.62
N THR A 279 -2.16 9.77 -9.72
CA THR A 279 -3.11 8.67 -9.89
C THR A 279 -4.48 9.26 -10.05
N SER A 280 -5.18 8.95 -11.13
CA SER A 280 -6.50 9.51 -11.43
C SER A 280 -7.50 8.44 -11.87
N TRP A 281 -8.78 8.71 -11.62
CA TRP A 281 -9.91 7.83 -11.92
C TRP A 281 -11.18 8.67 -12.12
N VAL A 282 -12.25 8.04 -12.62
CA VAL A 282 -13.56 8.68 -12.79
C VAL A 282 -14.48 8.26 -11.65
N GLU A 283 -15.13 9.22 -10.98
CA GLU A 283 -16.08 8.91 -9.91
C GLU A 283 -17.30 8.12 -10.43
N GLY A 284 -17.71 7.10 -9.67
CA GLY A 284 -18.80 6.18 -10.05
C GLY A 284 -18.35 4.95 -10.84
N GLU A 285 -17.05 4.85 -11.16
CA GLU A 285 -16.42 3.60 -11.63
C GLU A 285 -15.68 2.84 -10.50
N LEU A 286 -15.60 3.43 -9.29
CA LEU A 286 -15.08 2.82 -8.05
C LEU A 286 -16.17 2.26 -7.14
#